data_AF-A0A948NSC6-F1
#
_entry.id   AF-A0A948NSC6-F1
#
_cell.length_a   1.000
_cell.length_b   1.000
_cell.length_c   1.000
_cell.angle_alpha   90.00
_cell.angle_beta   90.00
_cell.angle_gamma   90.00
#
_symmetry.space_group_name_H-M   'P 1'
#
loop_
_entity.id
_entity.type
_entity.pdbx_description
1 polymer ?
#
loop_
_entity_poly.entity_id
_entity_poly.type
_entity_poly.pdbx_seq_one_letter_code
_entity_poly.pdbx_strand_id
1 'polypeptide(L)'
;MKRHGLIVAGVLMMALALTVTPVLANEKTGFVDIREVMLTSSAGKKASEDFKKVFEKNKAAIQDRETELKKLKDELEKQRPLLKEDAMKDK
;
A
#
# COMPACT_ATOMS: atom_id res chain seq x y z
N MET A 1 57.53 33.68 38.86
CA MET A 1 57.62 33.10 37.50
C MET A 1 56.86 31.76 37.37
N LYS A 2 57.24 30.70 38.11
CA LYS A 2 56.69 29.34 37.93
C LYS A 2 55.18 29.19 38.22
N ARG A 3 54.66 29.88 39.25
CA ARG A 3 53.22 29.83 39.63
C ARG A 3 52.30 30.53 38.64
N HIS A 4 52.72 31.66 38.07
CA HIS A 4 51.95 32.37 37.05
C HIS A 4 51.96 31.64 35.70
N GLY A 5 53.07 30.97 35.36
CA GLY A 5 53.14 30.10 34.17
C GLY A 5 52.15 28.94 34.23
N LEU A 6 51.97 28.31 35.41
CA LEU A 6 50.98 27.25 35.61
C LEU A 6 49.53 27.76 35.46
N ILE A 7 49.23 28.96 35.94
CA ILE A 7 47.90 29.56 35.82
C ILE A 7 47.61 29.91 34.35
N VAL A 8 48.57 30.51 33.65
CA VAL A 8 48.42 30.85 32.22
C VAL A 8 48.26 29.58 31.36
N ALA A 9 49.01 28.52 31.66
CA ALA A 9 48.86 27.23 30.99
C ALA A 9 47.49 26.58 31.26
N GLY A 10 46.97 26.69 32.49
CA GLY A 10 45.64 26.20 32.85
C GLY A 10 44.52 26.95 32.13
N VAL A 11 44.63 28.28 32.05
CA VAL A 11 43.65 29.13 31.32
C VAL A 11 43.71 28.84 29.81
N LEU A 12 44.90 28.64 29.24
CA LEU A 12 45.06 28.24 27.84
C LEU A 12 44.43 26.87 27.54
N MET A 13 44.64 25.88 28.41
CA MET A 13 44.01 24.56 28.24
C MET A 13 42.48 24.64 28.37
N MET A 14 41.97 25.45 29.30
CA MET A 14 40.53 25.63 29.47
C MET A 14 39.90 26.39 28.30
N ALA A 15 40.59 27.40 27.75
CA ALA A 15 40.15 28.08 26.53
C ALA A 15 40.12 27.14 25.32
N LEU A 16 41.09 26.24 25.20
CA LEU A 16 41.14 25.24 24.13
C LEU A 16 40.05 24.16 24.26
N ALA A 17 39.69 23.80 25.49
CA ALA A 17 38.58 22.87 25.75
C ALA A 17 37.21 23.50 25.40
N LEU A 18 37.07 24.82 25.52
CA LEU A 18 35.83 25.55 25.20
C LEU A 18 35.60 25.74 23.69
N THR A 19 36.60 25.48 22.84
CA THR A 19 36.45 25.55 21.38
C THR A 19 36.01 24.23 20.74
N VAL A 20 35.72 23.18 21.53
CA VAL A 20 35.18 21.92 21.00
C VAL A 20 33.72 22.13 20.60
N THR A 21 33.50 22.48 19.34
CA THR A 21 32.17 22.45 18.75
C THR A 21 31.72 21.00 18.60
N PRO A 22 30.51 20.62 19.06
CA PRO A 22 29.99 19.29 18.76
C PRO A 22 29.83 19.16 17.25
N VAL A 23 30.59 18.25 16.64
CA VAL A 23 30.31 17.79 15.29
C VAL A 23 28.96 17.08 15.38
N LEU A 24 27.91 17.78 14.99
CA LEU A 24 26.63 17.14 14.70
C LEU A 24 26.93 16.14 13.59
N ALA A 25 26.87 14.85 13.92
CA ALA A 25 26.99 13.79 12.93
C ALA A 25 25.92 14.07 11.87
N ASN A 26 26.37 14.35 10.65
CA ASN A 26 25.49 14.49 9.50
C ASN A 26 24.91 13.10 9.21
N GLU A 27 23.85 12.73 9.93
CA GLU A 27 23.14 11.47 9.76
C GLU A 27 22.66 11.42 8.31
N LYS A 28 23.14 10.42 7.55
CA LYS A 28 22.77 10.20 6.15
C LYS A 28 21.36 9.62 6.10
N THR A 29 20.36 10.43 6.40
CA THR A 29 18.96 10.02 6.40
C THR A 29 18.40 10.21 5.00
N GLY A 30 18.12 9.10 4.31
CA GLY A 30 17.47 9.09 3.02
C GLY A 30 15.96 8.87 3.17
N PHE A 31 15.16 9.63 2.42
CA PHE A 31 13.72 9.40 2.30
C PHE A 31 13.42 8.73 0.96
N VAL A 32 12.49 7.78 0.97
CA VAL A 32 12.02 7.11 -0.24
C VAL A 32 10.50 7.17 -0.27
N ASP A 33 9.95 7.59 -1.40
CA ASP A 33 8.52 7.47 -1.66
C ASP A 33 8.20 6.04 -2.12
N ILE A 34 7.69 5.24 -1.18
CA ILE A 34 7.33 3.84 -1.45
C ILE A 34 6.20 3.77 -2.49
N ARG A 35 5.27 4.73 -2.52
CA ARG A 35 4.16 4.74 -3.49
C ARG A 35 4.71 4.97 -4.89
N GLU A 36 5.61 5.94 -5.05
CA GLU A 36 6.27 6.19 -6.33
C GLU A 36 7.03 4.95 -6.80
N VAL A 37 7.81 4.30 -5.94
CA VAL A 37 8.53 3.06 -6.28
C VAL A 37 7.57 1.94 -6.67
N MET A 38 6.46 1.76 -5.95
CA MET A 38 5.46 0.75 -6.31
C MET A 38 4.78 1.02 -7.66
N LEU A 39 4.65 2.27 -8.09
CA LEU A 39 4.02 2.61 -9.38
C LEU A 39 5.02 2.63 -10.54
N THR A 40 6.26 3.03 -10.29
CA THR A 40 7.27 3.27 -11.34
C THR A 40 8.20 2.09 -11.56
N SER A 41 8.44 1.26 -10.53
CA SER A 41 9.31 0.08 -10.64
C SER A 41 8.77 -0.95 -11.64
N SER A 42 9.68 -1.71 -12.23
CA SER A 42 9.33 -2.82 -13.13
C SER A 42 8.47 -3.88 -12.45
N ALA A 43 8.79 -4.22 -11.20
CA ALA A 43 8.01 -5.16 -10.40
C ALA A 43 6.61 -4.64 -10.12
N GLY A 44 6.48 -3.37 -9.74
CA GLY A 44 5.20 -2.72 -9.47
C GLY A 44 4.30 -2.60 -10.69
N LYS A 45 4.87 -2.26 -11.85
CA LYS A 45 4.16 -2.26 -13.14
C LYS A 45 3.66 -3.67 -13.50
N LYS A 46 4.51 -4.68 -13.39
CA LYS A 46 4.13 -6.08 -13.65
C LYS A 46 3.01 -6.55 -12.72
N ALA A 47 3.12 -6.26 -11.42
CA ALA A 47 2.07 -6.59 -10.46
C ALA A 47 0.74 -5.91 -10.78
N SER A 48 0.78 -4.64 -11.21
CA SER A 48 -0.41 -3.89 -11.63
C SER A 48 -1.08 -4.50 -12.86
N GLU A 49 -0.29 -4.93 -13.84
CA GLU A 49 -0.79 -5.62 -15.03
C GLU A 49 -1.43 -6.97 -14.70
N ASP A 50 -0.77 -7.77 -13.85
CA ASP A 50 -1.29 -9.07 -13.44
C ASP A 50 -2.56 -8.92 -12.61
N PHE A 51 -2.62 -7.93 -11.72
CA PHE A 51 -3.84 -7.58 -10.99
C PHE A 51 -4.97 -7.17 -11.94
N LYS A 52 -4.68 -6.34 -12.93
CA LYS A 52 -5.67 -5.92 -13.95
C LYS A 52 -6.24 -7.12 -14.71
N LYS A 53 -5.40 -8.08 -15.11
CA LYS A 53 -5.87 -9.31 -15.79
C LYS A 53 -6.82 -10.12 -14.91
N VAL A 54 -6.47 -10.32 -13.64
CA VAL A 54 -7.33 -11.06 -12.69
C VAL A 54 -8.64 -10.32 -12.46
N PHE A 55 -8.59 -9.00 -12.30
CA PHE A 55 -9.77 -8.16 -12.12
C PHE A 55 -10.73 -8.27 -13.31
N GLU A 56 -10.23 -8.07 -14.54
CA GLU A 56 -11.07 -8.16 -15.75
C GLU A 56 -11.66 -9.57 -15.93
N LYS A 57 -10.88 -10.62 -15.67
CA LYS A 57 -11.37 -12.01 -15.71
C LYS A 57 -12.51 -12.23 -14.72
N ASN A 58 -12.34 -11.80 -13.47
CA ASN A 58 -13.34 -11.99 -12.43
C ASN A 58 -14.58 -11.14 -12.71
N LYS A 59 -14.40 -9.91 -13.21
CA LYS A 59 -15.50 -9.04 -13.60
C LYS A 59 -16.35 -9.67 -14.71
N ALA A 60 -15.72 -10.20 -15.75
CA ALA A 60 -16.42 -10.90 -16.83
C ALA A 60 -17.20 -12.12 -16.29
N ALA A 61 -16.56 -12.93 -15.45
CA ALA A 61 -17.22 -14.09 -14.85
C ALA A 61 -18.44 -13.70 -13.98
N ILE A 62 -18.36 -12.59 -13.23
CA ILE A 62 -19.48 -12.08 -12.44
C ILE A 62 -20.62 -11.62 -13.37
N GLN A 63 -20.31 -10.87 -14.43
CA GLN A 63 -21.32 -10.38 -15.38
C GLN A 63 -22.04 -11.53 -16.12
N ASP A 64 -21.31 -12.57 -16.48
CA ASP A 64 -21.90 -13.77 -17.10
C ASP A 64 -22.89 -14.44 -16.14
N ARG A 65 -22.50 -14.61 -14.87
CA ARG A 65 -23.37 -15.19 -13.83
C ARG A 65 -24.59 -14.32 -13.53
N GLU A 66 -24.44 -13.00 -13.47
CA GLU A 66 -25.57 -12.08 -13.30
C GLU A 66 -26.56 -12.20 -14.46
N THR A 67 -26.05 -12.32 -15.69
CA THR A 67 -26.88 -12.49 -16.89
C THR A 67 -27.62 -13.82 -16.89
N GLU A 68 -26.93 -14.90 -16.52
CA GLU A 68 -27.53 -16.23 -16.40
C GLU A 68 -28.61 -16.27 -15.31
N LEU A 69 -28.32 -15.72 -14.12
CA LEU A 69 -29.29 -15.63 -13.02
C LEU A 69 -30.52 -14.81 -13.41
N LYS A 70 -30.34 -13.72 -14.16
CA LYS A 70 -31.46 -12.92 -14.64
C LYS A 70 -32.32 -13.70 -15.63
N LYS A 71 -31.72 -14.43 -16.57
CA LYS A 71 -32.47 -15.30 -17.51
C LYS A 71 -33.25 -16.38 -16.77
N LEU A 72 -32.62 -17.09 -15.84
CA LEU A 72 -33.28 -18.11 -15.03
C LEU A 72 -34.44 -17.54 -14.22
N LYS A 73 -34.27 -16.35 -13.65
CA LYS A 73 -35.35 -15.65 -12.94
C LYS A 73 -36.52 -15.31 -13.87
N ASP A 74 -36.24 -14.73 -15.04
CA ASP A 74 -37.25 -14.35 -16.02
C ASP A 74 -38.03 -15.58 -16.53
N GLU A 75 -37.32 -16.70 -16.74
CA GLU A 75 -37.93 -17.97 -17.15
C GLU A 75 -38.81 -18.58 -16.05
N LEU A 76 -38.35 -18.54 -14.80
CA LEU A 76 -39.12 -19.00 -13.64
C LEU A 76 -40.38 -18.13 -13.42
N GLU A 77 -40.28 -16.81 -13.63
CA GLU A 77 -41.44 -15.90 -13.59
C GLU A 77 -42.44 -16.17 -14.72
N LYS A 78 -41.98 -16.54 -15.92
CA LYS A 78 -42.85 -16.96 -17.03
C LYS A 78 -43.50 -18.32 -16.79
N GLN A 79 -42.77 -19.26 -16.19
CA GLN A 79 -43.26 -20.62 -15.91
C GLN A 79 -44.13 -20.68 -14.64
N ARG A 80 -44.10 -19.66 -13.76
CA ARG A 80 -44.91 -19.58 -12.53
C ARG A 80 -46.40 -19.90 -12.69
N PRO A 81 -47.12 -19.39 -13.72
CA PRO A 81 -48.53 -19.72 -13.93
C PRO A 81 -48.74 -21.18 -14.33
N LEU A 82 -47.88 -21.71 -15.21
CA LEU A 82 -47.91 -23.11 -15.67
C LEU A 82 -47.60 -24.08 -14.51
N LEU A 83 -46.59 -23.77 -13.71
CA LEU A 83 -46.22 -24.53 -12.51
C LEU A 83 -47.35 -24.62 -11.49
N LYS A 84 -48.17 -23.57 -11.35
CA LYS A 84 -49.35 -23.59 -10.47
C LYS A 84 -50.48 -24.47 -11.03
N GLU A 85 -50.67 -24.48 -12.35
CA GLU A 85 -51.66 -25.36 -12.99
C GLU A 85 -51.24 -26.83 -12.93
N ASP A 86 -49.97 -27.15 -13.21
CA ASP A 86 -49.45 -28.52 -13.12
C ASP A 86 -49.49 -29.04 -11.68
N ALA A 87 -49.10 -28.22 -10.70
CA ALA A 87 -49.18 -28.59 -9.28
C ALA A 87 -50.62 -28.74 -8.75
N MET A 88 -51.62 -28.15 -9.43
CA MET A 88 -53.03 -28.38 -9.13
C MET A 88 -53.63 -29.59 -9.86
N LYS A 89 -53.08 -29.98 -11.02
CA LYS A 89 -53.53 -31.16 -11.79
C LYS A 89 -52.98 -32.48 -11.24
N ASP A 90 -51.86 -32.44 -10.51
CA ASP A 90 -51.24 -33.61 -9.86
C ASP A 90 -51.88 -34.00 -8.51
N LYS A 91 -52.99 -33.35 -8.12
CA LYS A 91 -53.78 -33.63 -6.91
C LYS A 91 -55.18 -34.10 -7.26
#